data_AF-A0A2V9W2F2-F1
#
_entry.id   AF-A0A2V9W2F2-F1
#
_cell.length_a   1.000
_cell.length_b   1.000
_cell.length_c   1.000
_cell.angle_alpha   90.00
_cell.angle_beta   90.00
_cell.angle_gamma   90.00
#
_symmetry.space_group_name_H-M   'P 1'
#
loop_
_entity.id
_entity.type
_entity.pdbx_description
1 polymer ?
#
loop_
_entity_poly.entity_id
_entity_poly.type
_entity_poly.pdbx_seq_one_letter_code
_entity_poly.pdbx_strand_id
1 'polypeptide(L)'
;NIAEGKGRASDRELIRFLNYARGSLYEVQTQIKVARRLDYLTETAAQALYMQAAEVGRVLNGLIHAVVPIRPSAPGSYGSSTEEPK
;
A
#
# COMPACT_ATOMS: atom_id res chain seq x y z
N ASN A 1 3.09 -0.97 -13.63
CA ASN A 1 3.09 -0.34 -12.29
C ASN A 1 4.38 -0.57 -11.49
N ILE A 2 4.66 -1.71 -10.87
CA ILE A 2 5.86 -1.86 -10.00
C ILE A 2 7.18 -1.58 -10.73
N ALA A 3 7.46 -2.31 -11.82
CA ALA A 3 8.69 -2.12 -12.61
C ALA A 3 8.77 -0.72 -13.22
N GLU A 4 7.63 -0.20 -13.69
CA GLU A 4 7.53 1.15 -14.24
C GLU A 4 7.86 2.23 -13.20
N GLY A 5 7.39 2.07 -11.96
CA GLY A 5 7.73 2.93 -10.84
C GLY A 5 9.20 2.84 -10.47
N LYS A 6 9.78 1.64 -10.49
CA LYS A 6 11.20 1.42 -10.18
C LYS A 6 12.14 2.10 -11.19
N GLY A 7 11.70 2.30 -12.43
CA GLY A 7 12.42 3.04 -13.45
C GLY A 7 12.31 4.57 -13.35
N ARG A 8 11.59 5.12 -12.35
CA ARG A 8 11.44 6.57 -12.16
C ARG A 8 12.56 7.15 -11.29
N ALA A 9 12.68 8.47 -11.29
CA ALA A 9 13.81 9.19 -10.72
C ALA A 9 13.72 9.41 -9.19
N SER A 10 12.55 9.19 -8.58
CA SER A 10 12.35 9.49 -7.15
C SER A 10 11.44 8.49 -6.42
N ASP A 11 11.65 8.37 -5.11
CA ASP A 11 10.82 7.54 -4.22
C ASP A 11 9.35 7.98 -4.23
N ARG A 12 9.09 9.28 -4.36
CA ARG A 12 7.73 9.82 -4.49
C ARG A 12 7.01 9.24 -5.71
N GLU A 13 7.71 9.16 -6.84
CA GLU A 13 7.15 8.58 -8.06
C GLU A 13 6.98 7.06 -7.94
N LEU A 14 7.96 6.38 -7.34
CA LEU A 14 7.86 4.95 -7.05
C LEU A 14 6.61 4.67 -6.19
N ILE A 15 6.39 5.41 -5.10
CA ILE A 15 5.20 5.28 -4.24
C ILE A 15 3.90 5.49 -5.04
N ARG A 16 3.86 6.47 -5.95
CA ARG A 16 2.67 6.70 -6.80
C ARG A 16 2.35 5.46 -7.65
N PHE A 17 3.37 4.88 -8.29
CA PHE A 17 3.21 3.67 -9.11
C PHE A 17 2.87 2.42 -8.28
N LEU A 18 3.41 2.31 -7.06
CA LEU A 18 3.03 1.23 -6.13
C LEU A 18 1.57 1.34 -5.68
N ASN A 19 1.06 2.57 -5.49
CA ASN A 19 -0.36 2.79 -5.23
C ASN A 19 -1.24 2.38 -6.42
N TYR A 20 -0.81 2.64 -7.66
CA TYR A 20 -1.51 2.12 -8.84
C TYR A 20 -1.49 0.60 -8.90
N ALA A 21 -0.37 -0.05 -8.58
CA ALA A 21 -0.30 -1.52 -8.49
C ALA A 21 -1.29 -2.08 -7.46
N ARG A 22 -1.42 -1.41 -6.31
CA ARG A 22 -2.38 -1.78 -5.26
C ARG A 22 -3.83 -1.59 -5.70
N GLY A 23 -4.13 -0.50 -6.42
CA GLY A 23 -5.44 -0.29 -7.03
C GLY A 23 -5.82 -1.42 -8.00
N SER A 24 -4.92 -1.75 -8.94
CA SER A 24 -5.13 -2.87 -9.88
C SER A 24 -5.31 -4.21 -9.16
N LEU A 25 -4.61 -4.44 -8.04
CA LEU A 25 -4.81 -5.65 -7.23
C LEU A 25 -6.23 -5.72 -6.64
N TYR A 26 -6.79 -4.61 -6.16
CA TYR A 26 -8.16 -4.57 -5.64
C TYR A 26 -9.21 -4.80 -6.73
N GLU A 27 -8.96 -4.32 -7.95
CA GLU A 27 -9.78 -4.64 -9.12
C GLU A 27 -9.78 -6.15 -9.40
N VAL A 28 -8.60 -6.79 -9.42
CA VAL A 28 -8.49 -8.25 -9.60
C VAL A 28 -9.22 -9.01 -8.50
N GLN A 29 -9.08 -8.63 -7.23
CA GLN A 29 -9.81 -9.25 -6.13
C GLN A 29 -11.33 -9.14 -6.31
N THR A 30 -11.81 -8.00 -6.80
CA THR A 30 -13.22 -7.78 -7.10
C THR A 30 -13.68 -8.67 -8.25
N GLN A 31 -12.88 -8.78 -9.32
CA GLN A 31 -13.17 -9.66 -10.45
C GLN A 31 -13.19 -11.14 -10.05
N ILE A 32 -12.31 -11.60 -9.15
CA ILE A 32 -12.35 -12.97 -8.61
C ILE A 32 -13.70 -13.22 -7.91
N LYS A 33 -14.18 -12.27 -7.08
CA LYS A 33 -15.51 -12.38 -6.44
C LYS A 33 -16.63 -12.46 -7.46
N VAL A 34 -16.61 -11.61 -8.48
CA VAL A 34 -17.63 -11.59 -9.55
C VAL A 34 -17.60 -12.89 -10.34
N ALA A 35 -16.42 -13.35 -10.76
CA ALA A 35 -16.25 -14.59 -11.51
C ALA A 35 -16.76 -15.82 -10.73
N ARG A 36 -16.50 -15.88 -9.41
CA ARG A 36 -17.08 -16.91 -8.54
C ARG A 36 -18.60 -16.81 -8.46
N ARG A 37 -19.17 -15.61 -8.37
CA ARG A 37 -20.64 -15.40 -8.32
C ARG A 37 -21.35 -15.76 -9.62
N LEU A 38 -20.65 -15.71 -10.74
CA LEU A 38 -21.16 -16.08 -12.07
C LEU A 38 -20.79 -17.53 -12.44
N ASP A 39 -20.32 -18.33 -11.48
CA ASP A 39 -19.90 -19.73 -11.66
C ASP A 39 -18.81 -19.94 -12.74
N TYR A 40 -18.03 -18.89 -13.06
CA TYR A 40 -16.85 -19.00 -13.93
C TYR A 40 -15.64 -19.57 -13.19
N LEU A 41 -15.65 -19.54 -11.85
CA LEU A 41 -14.64 -20.13 -10.99
C LEU A 41 -15.30 -21.01 -9.94
N THR A 42 -14.72 -22.19 -9.71
CA THR A 42 -15.09 -23.00 -8.53
C THR A 42 -14.66 -22.29 -7.24
N GLU A 43 -15.28 -22.64 -6.11
CA GLU A 43 -14.90 -22.09 -4.80
C GLU A 43 -13.40 -22.29 -4.52
N THR A 44 -12.88 -23.49 -4.79
CA THR A 44 -11.46 -23.82 -4.58
C THR A 44 -10.54 -22.96 -5.46
N ALA A 45 -10.88 -22.77 -6.74
CA ALA A 45 -10.10 -21.94 -7.65
C ALA A 45 -10.14 -20.45 -7.24
N ALA A 46 -11.32 -19.95 -6.89
CA ALA A 46 -11.50 -18.59 -6.40
C ALA A 46 -10.71 -18.33 -5.12
N GLN A 47 -10.74 -19.27 -4.16
CA GLN A 47 -10.00 -19.17 -2.91
C GLN A 47 -8.48 -19.18 -3.15
N ALA A 48 -7.97 -20.05 -4.03
CA ALA A 48 -6.56 -20.09 -4.38
C ALA A 48 -6.08 -18.76 -4.97
N LEU A 49 -6.85 -18.18 -5.91
CA LEU A 49 -6.56 -16.87 -6.49
C LEU A 49 -6.64 -15.76 -5.43
N TYR A 50 -7.60 -15.83 -4.51
CA TYR A 50 -7.73 -14.87 -3.41
C TYR A 50 -6.51 -14.87 -2.49
N MET A 51 -5.99 -16.06 -2.16
CA MET A 51 -4.79 -16.22 -1.34
C MET A 51 -3.55 -15.65 -2.03
N GLN A 52 -3.39 -15.89 -3.33
CA GLN A 52 -2.31 -15.29 -4.11
C GLN A 52 -2.41 -13.76 -4.17
N ALA A 53 -3.61 -13.23 -4.44
CA ALA A 53 -3.84 -11.79 -4.43
C ALA A 53 -3.57 -11.17 -3.06
N ALA A 54 -3.95 -11.84 -1.97
CA ALA A 54 -3.66 -11.39 -0.61
C ALA A 54 -2.15 -11.36 -0.31
N GLU A 55 -1.39 -12.35 -0.79
CA GLU A 55 0.07 -12.36 -0.68
C GLU A 55 0.70 -11.17 -1.43
N VAL A 56 0.32 -10.96 -2.68
CA VAL A 56 0.78 -9.80 -3.46
C VAL A 56 0.46 -8.49 -2.73
N GLY A 57 -0.71 -8.39 -2.10
CA GLY A 57 -1.10 -7.23 -1.29
C GLY A 57 -0.19 -7.01 -0.07
N ARG A 58 0.18 -8.08 0.65
CA ARG A 58 1.12 -7.99 1.78
C ARG A 58 2.49 -7.52 1.33
N VAL A 59 3.03 -8.10 0.26
CA VAL A 59 4.34 -7.70 -0.29
C VAL A 59 4.31 -6.25 -0.77
N LEU A 60 3.27 -5.83 -1.50
CA LEU A 60 3.10 -4.46 -1.96
C LEU A 60 3.04 -3.45 -0.81
N ASN A 61 2.27 -3.75 0.24
CA ASN A 61 2.16 -2.86 1.39
C ASN A 61 3.49 -2.75 2.14
N GLY A 62 4.20 -3.87 2.34
CA GLY A 62 5.53 -3.87 2.93
C GLY A 62 6.52 -2.99 2.13
N LEU A 63 6.50 -3.11 0.80
CA LEU A 63 7.34 -2.28 -0.06
C LEU A 63 6.97 -0.80 0.00
N ILE A 64 5.67 -0.45 -0.01
CA ILE A 64 5.24 0.95 0.14
C ILE A 64 5.75 1.53 1.47
N HIS A 65 5.61 0.80 2.57
CA HIS A 65 6.09 1.25 3.88
C HIS A 65 7.62 1.40 3.94
N ALA A 66 8.36 0.52 3.27
CA ALA A 66 9.82 0.61 3.21
C ALA A 66 10.32 1.83 2.42
N VAL A 67 9.56 2.29 1.42
CA VAL A 67 9.93 3.43 0.56
C VAL A 67 9.45 4.77 1.12
N VAL A 68 8.35 4.78 1.89
CA VAL A 68 7.88 6.01 2.55
C VAL A 68 8.89 6.44 3.62
N PRO A 69 9.54 7.61 3.48
CA PRO A 69 10.52 8.05 4.46
C PRO A 69 9.84 8.30 5.81
N ILE A 70 10.45 7.78 6.88
CA ILE A 70 10.09 8.13 8.25
C ILE A 70 10.37 9.62 8.40
N ARG A 71 9.32 10.44 8.53
CA ARG A 71 9.52 11.84 8.93
C ARG A 71 9.94 11.80 10.40
N PRO A 72 11.14 12.29 10.77
CA PRO A 72 11.46 12.47 12.17
C PRO A 72 10.40 13.42 12.77
N SER A 73 9.83 13.03 13.91
CA SER A 73 9.03 13.93 14.73
C SER A 73 9.88 15.18 15.01
N ALA A 74 9.31 16.36 14.76
CA ALA A 74 10.02 17.62 14.92
C ALA A 74 10.65 17.70 16.33
N PRO A 75 11.96 17.97 16.45
CA PRO A 75 12.56 18.26 17.75
C PRO A 75 12.14 19.67 18.17
N GLY A 76 11.35 19.79 19.25
CA GLY A 76 11.11 21.06 19.93
C GLY A 76 9.64 21.47 20.07
N SER A 77 8.95 20.88 21.05
CA SER A 77 7.87 21.56 21.77
C SER A 77 8.11 21.41 23.28
N TYR A 78 9.28 21.88 23.72
CA TYR A 78 9.52 22.19 25.13
C TYR A 78 9.86 23.67 25.21
N GLY A 79 8.96 24.47 25.81
CA GLY A 79 9.24 25.84 26.22
C GLY A 79 8.15 26.86 25.95
N SER A 80 7.19 26.98 26.87
CA SER A 80 6.65 28.29 27.27
C SER A 80 6.09 28.22 28.70
N SER A 81 6.96 27.94 29.66
CA SER A 81 6.73 28.38 31.05
C SER A 81 7.48 29.69 31.21
N THR A 82 6.81 30.80 30.92
CA THR A 82 7.22 32.11 31.42
C THR A 82 6.87 32.13 32.90
N GLU A 83 7.88 32.04 33.77
CA GLU A 83 7.76 32.54 35.14
C GLU A 83 7.68 34.07 35.06
N GLU A 84 6.55 34.64 35.48
CA GLU A 84 6.46 36.05 35.85
C GLU A 84 6.66 36.18 37.36
N PRO A 85 7.46 37.16 37.83
CA PRO A 85 7.69 37.35 39.25
C PRO A 85 6.60 38.23 39.87
N LYS A 86 6.05 37.80 41.02
CA LYS A 86 5.50 38.67 42.06
C LYS A 86 5.82 38.12 43.43
#